data_AF-A0AAU3VBX7-F1
#
_entry.id   AF-A0AAU3VBX7-F1
#
_cell.length_a   1.000
_cell.length_b   1.000
_cell.length_c   1.000
_cell.angle_alpha   90.00
_cell.angle_beta   90.00
_cell.angle_gamma   90.00
#
_symmetry.space_group_name_H-M   'P 1'
#
loop_
_entity.id
_entity.type
_entity.pdbx_description
1 polymer ?
#
loop_
_entity_poly.entity_id
_entity_poly.type
_entity_poly.pdbx_seq_one_letter_code
_entity_poly.pdbx_strand_id
1 'polypeptide(L)' 'MIEEIPGAWRDTLAAVGDEALPGIAARWEGIEEVRFGDRREAEECARLFVELARRAPAAGHTLYCVACL' A
#
# COMPACT_ATOMS: atom_id res chain seq x y z
N MET A 1 -1.49 12.44 -13.08
CA MET A 1 -2.57 11.73 -13.80
C MET A 1 -3.12 10.68 -12.84
N ILE A 2 -4.42 10.36 -12.87
CA ILE A 2 -4.96 9.24 -12.06
C ILE A 2 -5.00 8.02 -12.98
N GLU A 3 -4.38 6.92 -12.56
CA GLU A 3 -4.31 5.67 -13.32
C GLU A 3 -4.81 4.50 -12.48
N GLU A 4 -5.45 3.53 -13.14
CA GLU A 4 -5.90 2.30 -12.49
C GLU A 4 -4.69 1.41 -12.15
N ILE A 5 -4.63 0.94 -10.90
CA ILE A 5 -3.60 -0.01 -10.48
C ILE A 5 -3.91 -1.38 -11.11
N PRO A 6 -2.94 -2.01 -11.81
CA PRO A 6 -3.14 -3.34 -12.38
C PRO A 6 -3.61 -4.35 -11.33
N GLY A 7 -4.59 -5.19 -11.69
CA GLY A 7 -5.13 -6.22 -10.79
C GLY A 7 -4.06 -7.10 -10.14
N ALA A 8 -3.02 -7.46 -10.89
CA ALA A 8 -1.90 -8.25 -10.36
C ALA A 8 -1.13 -7.55 -9.22
N TRP A 9 -1.00 -6.23 -9.26
CA TRP A 9 -0.33 -5.46 -8.20
C TRP A 9 -1.21 -5.37 -6.97
N ARG A 10 -2.51 -5.13 -7.15
CA ARG A 10 -3.51 -5.21 -6.08
C ARG A 10 -3.50 -6.58 -5.42
N ASP A 11 -3.52 -7.66 -6.19
CA ASP A 11 -3.55 -9.02 -5.65
C ASP A 11 -2.27 -9.37 -4.89
N THR A 12 -1.12 -8.86 -5.36
CA THR A 12 0.15 -8.96 -4.63
C THR A 12 0.08 -8.25 -3.27
N LEU A 13 -0.46 -7.02 -3.24
CA LEU A 13 -0.66 -6.28 -1.99
C LEU A 13 -1.63 -6.99 -1.05
N ALA A 14 -2.73 -7.54 -1.57
CA ALA A 14 -3.72 -8.24 -0.77
C ALA A 14 -3.18 -9.52 -0.11
N ALA A 15 -2.20 -10.16 -0.74
CA ALA A 15 -1.53 -11.38 -0.26
C ALA A 15 -0.45 -11.13 0.81
N VAL A 16 -0.07 -9.87 1.06
CA VAL A 16 0.88 -9.51 2.13
C VAL A 16 0.28 -9.88 3.48
N GLY A 17 0.97 -10.72 4.27
CA GLY A 17 0.59 -11.01 5.65
C GLY A 17 0.90 -9.86 6.61
N ASP A 18 0.12 -9.74 7.68
CA ASP A 18 0.25 -8.64 8.65
C ASP A 18 1.62 -8.65 9.36
N GLU A 19 2.23 -9.83 9.49
CA GLU A 19 3.58 -10.03 10.02
C GLU A 19 4.68 -9.39 9.16
N ALA A 20 4.41 -9.13 7.87
CA ALA A 20 5.36 -8.49 6.96
C ALA A 20 5.30 -6.95 7.04
N LEU A 21 4.25 -6.37 7.64
CA LEU A 21 4.04 -4.92 7.69
C LEU A 21 5.21 -4.16 8.35
N PRO A 22 5.81 -4.60 9.47
CA PRO A 22 6.96 -3.91 10.06
C PRO A 22 8.19 -3.88 9.12
N GLY A 23 8.37 -4.93 8.31
CA GLY A 23 9.46 -4.99 7.34
C GLY A 23 9.23 -4.08 6.14
N ILE A 24 7.98 -4.00 5.67
CA ILE A 24 7.58 -3.09 4.58
C ILE A 24 7.74 -1.63 5.03
N ALA A 25 7.26 -1.29 6.22
CA ALA A 25 7.38 0.05 6.79
C ALA A 25 8.84 0.48 6.92
N ALA A 26 9.70 -0.37 7.48
CA ALA A 26 11.13 -0.08 7.58
C ALA A 26 11.79 0.13 6.19
N ARG A 27 11.33 -0.59 5.16
CA ARG A 27 11.81 -0.39 3.79
C ARG A 27 11.32 0.93 3.21
N TRP A 28 10.09 1.35 3.51
CA TRP A 28 9.54 2.62 3.03
C TRP A 28 10.14 3.84 3.73
N GLU A 29 10.47 3.74 5.02
CA GLU A 29 11.24 4.78 5.73
C GLU A 29 12.60 5.06 5.07
N GLY A 30 13.17 4.07 4.40
CA GLY A 30 14.42 4.20 3.65
C GLY A 30 14.29 4.91 2.29
N ILE A 31 13.08 5.27 1.86
CA ILE A 31 12.83 5.96 0.58
C ILE A 31 12.83 7.47 0.85
N GLU A 32 13.75 8.19 0.22
CA GLU A 32 13.95 9.64 0.47
C GLU A 32 12.70 10.48 0.19
N GLU A 33 11.95 10.08 -0.84
CA GLU A 33 10.72 10.73 -1.30
C GLU A 33 9.53 10.50 -0.35
N VAL A 34 9.60 9.48 0.51
CA VAL A 34 8.52 9.12 1.42
C VAL A 34 8.80 9.70 2.81
N ARG A 35 8.04 10.74 3.15
CA ARG A 35 8.15 11.44 4.44
C ARG A 35 7.11 10.86 5.41
N PHE A 36 7.53 9.95 6.27
CA PHE A 36 6.77 9.59 7.47
C PHE A 36 7.27 10.41 8.67
N GLY A 37 6.38 10.74 9.59
CA GLY A 37 6.73 11.38 10.85
C GLY A 37 7.39 10.41 11.83
N ASP A 38 6.95 9.15 11.84
CA ASP A 38 7.57 8.07 12.60
C ASP A 38 7.31 6.68 11.96
N ARG A 39 7.94 5.65 12.53
CA ARG A 39 7.78 4.26 12.10
C ARG A 39 6.36 3.73 12.19
N ARG A 40 5.61 4.18 13.20
CA ARG A 40 4.23 3.74 13.38
C ARG A 40 3.36 4.29 12.25
N GLU A 41 3.57 5.53 11.83
CA GLU A 41 2.88 6.11 10.69
C GLU A 41 3.19 5.34 9.39
N ALA A 42 4.45 4.91 9.20
CA ALA A 42 4.83 4.06 8.08
C ALA A 42 4.12 2.69 8.11
N GLU A 43 4.03 2.05 9.27
CA GLU A 43 3.33 0.77 9.46
C GLU A 43 1.82 0.89 9.27
N GLU A 44 1.21 1.97 9.78
CA GLU A 44 -0.21 2.28 9.60
C GLU A 44 -0.53 2.53 8.12
N CYS A 45 0.35 3.25 7.41
CA CYS A 45 0.22 3.48 5.98
C CYS A 45 0.31 2.16 5.19
N ALA A 46 1.31 1.32 5.48
CA ALA A 46 1.46 0.01 4.84
C ALA A 46 0.21 -0.87 5.07
N ARG A 47 -0.31 -0.89 6.30
CA ARG A 47 -1.53 -1.61 6.66
C ARG A 47 -2.72 -1.10 5.87
N LEU A 48 -2.88 0.22 5.74
CA LEU A 48 -3.97 0.82 4.99
C LEU A 48 -3.98 0.36 3.53
N PHE A 49 -2.82 0.34 2.87
CA PHE A 49 -2.71 -0.12 1.48
C PHE A 49 -3.09 -1.60 1.32
N VAL A 50 -2.59 -2.47 2.21
CA VAL A 50 -2.91 -3.90 2.21
C VAL A 50 -4.41 -4.12 2.43
N GLU A 51 -4.99 -3.46 3.45
CA GLU A 51 -6.42 -3.57 3.75
C GLU A 51 -7.31 -3.00 2.65
N LEU A 52 -6.86 -1.95 1.96
CA LEU A 52 -7.56 -1.40 0.82
C LEU A 52 -7.54 -2.38 -0.35
N ALA A 53 -6.41 -3.02 -0.62
CA ALA A 53 -6.27 -4.05 -1.66
C ALA A 53 -7.12 -5.29 -1.40
N ARG A 54 -7.26 -5.71 -0.12
CA ARG A 54 -8.13 -6.82 0.29
C ARG A 54 -9.61 -6.50 0.10
N ARG A 55 -10.04 -5.29 0.48
CA ARG A 55 -11.46 -4.93 0.57
C ARG A 55 -12.05 -4.38 -0.73
N ALA A 56 -11.28 -3.66 -1.54
CA ALA A 56 -11.80 -3.04 -2.76
C ALA A 56 -12.45 -4.05 -3.72
N PRO A 57 -11.87 -5.24 -3.99
CA PRO A 57 -12.52 -6.25 -4.85
C PRO A 57 -13.85 -6.75 -4.28
N ALA A 58 -13.90 -6.98 -2.96
CA ALA A 58 -15.11 -7.45 -2.29
C ALA A 58 -16.26 -6.42 -2.35
N ALA A 59 -15.91 -5.13 -2.46
CA ALA A 59 -16.85 -4.03 -2.65
C ALA A 59 -17.14 -3.70 -4.13
N GLY A 60 -16.57 -4.44 -5.09
CA GLY A 60 -16.74 -4.18 -6.52
C GLY A 60 -15.99 -2.93 -7.02
N HIS A 61 -14.95 -2.49 -6.30
CA HIS A 61 -14.15 -1.31 -6.64
C HIS A 61 -12.76 -1.70 -7.15
N THR A 62 -12.25 -0.88 -8.07
CA THR A 62 -10.84 -0.90 -8.51
C THR A 62 -10.03 0.14 -7.72
N LEU A 63 -8.70 -0.04 -7.71
CA LEU A 63 -7.79 0.90 -7.06
C LEU A 63 -7.17 1.83 -8.09
N TYR A 64 -6.95 3.08 -7.70
CA TYR A 64 -6.32 4.08 -8.54
C TYR A 64 -5.17 4.75 -7.79
N CYS A 65 -4.12 5.11 -8.51
CA CYS A 65 -2.99 5.87 -7.99
C CYS A 65 -2.89 7.22 -8.70
N VAL A 66 -2.52 8.27 -7.96
CA VAL A 66 -2.21 9.58 -8.54
C VAL A 66 -0.73 9.71 -8.92
N ALA A 67 0.10 8.72 -8.58
CA ALA A 67 1.54 8.73 -8.76
C ALA A 67 1.97 7.91 -9.99
N CYS A 68 1.78 8.51 -11.16
CA CYS A 68 2.65 8.32 -12.31
C CYS A 68 2.99 9.71 -12.85
N LEU A 69 4.00 10.33 -12.24
CA LEU A 69 4.79 11.44 -12.78
C LEU A 69 6.26 11.07 -12.57
#